data_AF-A0A7T0Q961-F1
#
_entry.id   AF-A0A7T0Q961-F1
#
_cell.length_a   1.000
_cell.length_b   1.000
_cell.length_c   1.000
_cell.angle_alpha   90.00
_cell.angle_beta   90.00
_cell.angle_gamma   90.00
#
_symmetry.space_group_name_H-M   'P 1'
#
loop_
_entity.id
_entity.type
_entity.pdbx_description
1 polymer ?
#
loop_
_entity_poly.entity_id
_entity_poly.type
_entity_poly.pdbx_seq_one_letter_code
_entity_poly.pdbx_strand_id
1 'polypeptide(L)'
;MTERKIIRVPSEVNAKQKWAKLQVKDGFIILGSIGIGFLISLVLPLPQILRTVFVASFPVILYFLLLPNGEVPQKKNYQVMLTVLRKRHVVYRRESIEEIKERRQA
;
A
#
# COMPACT_ATOMS: atom_id res chain seq x y z
N MET A 1 31.41 7.86 32.79
CA MET A 1 30.53 6.70 32.54
C MET A 1 29.55 7.10 31.46
N THR A 2 29.74 6.65 30.23
CA THR A 2 28.93 7.05 29.08
C THR A 2 27.70 6.15 28.99
N GLU A 3 26.52 6.70 29.29
CA GLU A 3 25.25 5.98 29.13
C GLU A 3 25.06 5.63 27.65
N ARG A 4 25.21 4.34 27.31
CA ARG A 4 24.86 3.85 25.98
C ARG A 4 23.34 3.94 25.86
N LYS A 5 22.87 4.84 25.00
CA LYS A 5 21.45 4.95 24.65
C LYS A 5 20.98 3.66 23.98
N ILE A 6 20.25 2.83 24.70
CA ILE A 6 19.66 1.60 24.18
C ILE A 6 18.47 1.99 23.30
N ILE A 7 18.64 1.84 21.99
CA ILE A 7 17.55 2.01 21.02
C ILE A 7 16.74 0.71 21.06
N ARG A 8 15.50 0.77 21.56
CA ARG A 8 14.56 -0.36 21.45
C ARG A 8 14.18 -0.53 19.98
N VAL A 9 14.85 -1.46 19.30
CA VAL A 9 14.40 -1.97 18.01
C VAL A 9 13.12 -2.78 18.30
N PRO A 10 12.00 -2.53 17.59
CA PRO A 10 10.78 -3.28 17.83
C PRO A 10 11.05 -4.76 17.57
N SER A 11 10.97 -5.57 18.63
CA SER A 11 10.99 -7.03 18.53
C SER A 11 9.90 -7.43 17.56
N GLU A 12 10.25 -8.11 16.48
CA GLU A 12 9.28 -8.54 15.47
C GLU A 12 8.18 -9.35 16.17
N VAL A 13 7.00 -8.72 16.29
CA VAL A 13 5.83 -9.38 16.85
C VAL A 13 5.47 -10.47 15.86
N ASN A 14 5.81 -11.70 16.23
CA ASN A 14 5.45 -12.93 15.53
C ASN A 14 3.94 -13.16 15.71
N ALA A 15 3.15 -12.23 15.18
CA ALA A 15 1.70 -12.29 15.16
C ALA A 15 1.32 -13.31 14.09
N LYS A 16 0.99 -14.53 14.54
CA LYS A 16 0.39 -15.61 13.74
C LYS A 16 -0.44 -15.04 12.60
N GLN A 17 -0.05 -15.39 11.38
CA GLN A 17 -0.45 -14.83 10.09
C GLN A 17 -1.94 -15.09 9.79
N LYS A 18 -2.86 -14.46 10.54
CA LYS A 18 -4.32 -14.55 10.30
C LYS A 18 -4.75 -13.88 8.99
N TRP A 19 -3.88 -13.07 8.40
CA TRP A 19 -4.15 -12.26 7.20
C TRP A 19 -3.51 -12.83 5.93
N ALA A 20 -3.11 -14.12 5.92
CA ALA A 20 -2.50 -14.77 4.76
C ALA A 20 -3.49 -15.03 3.59
N LYS A 21 -4.79 -14.78 3.76
CA LYS A 21 -5.84 -15.14 2.79
C LYS A 21 -6.80 -13.98 2.54
N LEU A 22 -7.40 -13.99 1.36
CA LEU A 22 -8.54 -13.14 1.01
C LEU A 22 -9.72 -13.44 1.94
N GLN A 23 -10.38 -12.38 2.43
CA GLN A 23 -11.57 -12.51 3.26
C GLN A 23 -12.82 -12.64 2.39
N VAL A 24 -13.90 -13.24 2.92
CA VAL A 24 -15.17 -13.39 2.18
C VAL A 24 -15.71 -12.05 1.67
N LYS A 25 -15.61 -11.00 2.49
CA LYS A 25 -15.98 -9.63 2.09
C LYS A 25 -15.20 -9.14 0.88
N ASP A 26 -13.94 -9.55 0.71
CA ASP A 26 -13.13 -9.15 -0.45
C ASP A 26 -13.67 -9.79 -1.73
N GLY A 27 -14.15 -11.03 -1.66
CA GLY A 27 -14.85 -11.69 -2.75
C GLY A 27 -16.11 -10.93 -3.19
N PHE A 28 -16.92 -10.45 -2.26
CA PHE A 28 -18.10 -9.62 -2.58
C PHE A 28 -17.71 -8.31 -3.27
N ILE A 29 -16.62 -7.66 -2.84
CA ILE A 29 -16.16 -6.42 -3.48
C ILE A 29 -15.66 -6.72 -4.91
N ILE A 30 -14.92 -7.82 -5.11
CA ILE A 30 -14.44 -8.24 -6.44
C ILE A 30 -15.63 -8.54 -7.37
N LEU A 31 -16.63 -9.30 -6.91
CA LEU A 31 -17.83 -9.59 -7.70
C LEU A 31 -18.64 -8.32 -8.01
N GLY A 32 -18.83 -7.46 -7.01
CA GLY A 32 -19.51 -6.16 -7.19
C GLY A 32 -18.79 -5.24 -8.17
N SER A 33 -17.47 -5.34 -8.29
CA SER A 33 -16.67 -4.52 -9.21
C SER A 33 -17.01 -4.74 -10.69
N ILE A 34 -17.54 -5.93 -11.06
CA ILE A 34 -18.00 -6.21 -12.42
C ILE A 34 -19.16 -5.28 -12.79
N GLY A 35 -20.12 -5.12 -11.88
CA GLY A 35 -21.25 -4.20 -12.07
C GLY A 35 -20.79 -2.76 -12.21
N ILE A 36 -19.84 -2.33 -11.37
CA ILE A 36 -19.24 -0.98 -11.45
C ILE A 36 -18.53 -0.78 -12.80
N GLY A 37 -17.70 -1.75 -13.22
CA GLY A 37 -17.01 -1.70 -14.51
C GLY A 37 -18.00 -1.62 -15.67
N PHE A 38 -19.09 -2.38 -15.61
CA PHE A 38 -20.14 -2.33 -16.62
C PHE A 38 -20.83 -0.96 -16.67
N LEU A 39 -21.18 -0.38 -15.52
CA LEU A 39 -21.78 0.96 -15.45
C LEU A 39 -20.85 2.04 -16.03
N ILE A 40 -19.57 2.01 -15.68
CA ILE A 40 -18.57 2.95 -16.24
C ILE A 40 -18.45 2.77 -17.76
N SER A 41 -18.48 1.52 -18.23
CA SER A 41 -18.39 1.22 -19.67
C SER A 41 -19.59 1.70 -20.49
N LEU A 42 -20.74 2.02 -19.87
CA LEU A 42 -21.89 2.60 -20.57
C LEU A 42 -21.66 4.07 -20.91
N VAL A 43 -20.87 4.78 -20.10
CA VAL A 43 -20.59 6.22 -20.29
C VAL A 43 -19.40 6.41 -21.24
N LEU A 44 -18.47 5.45 -21.28
CA LEU A 44 -17.30 5.51 -22.15
C LEU A 44 -17.64 4.99 -23.56
N PRO A 45 -17.33 5.74 -24.65
CA PRO A 45 -17.53 5.28 -26.02
C PRO A 45 -16.45 4.25 -26.40
N LEU A 46 -16.55 3.04 -25.84
CA LEU A 46 -15.63 1.94 -26.10
C LEU A 46 -16.20 0.97 -27.15
N PRO A 47 -15.39 0.50 -28.12
CA PRO A 47 -15.75 -0.62 -28.97
C PRO A 47 -16.10 -1.86 -28.14
N GLN A 48 -17.01 -2.71 -28.63
CA GLN A 48 -17.55 -3.85 -27.90
C GLN A 48 -16.47 -4.80 -27.33
N ILE A 49 -15.39 -5.04 -28.09
CA ILE A 49 -14.27 -5.89 -27.66
C ILE A 49 -13.51 -5.24 -26.50
N LEU A 50 -13.19 -3.94 -26.62
CA LEU A 50 -12.51 -3.19 -25.56
C LEU A 50 -13.38 -3.08 -24.31
N ARG A 51 -14.69 -2.97 -24.48
CA ARG A 51 -15.65 -2.92 -23.38
C ARG A 51 -15.59 -4.17 -22.52
N THR A 52 -15.59 -5.36 -23.11
CA THR A 52 -15.48 -6.61 -22.35
C THR A 52 -14.16 -6.69 -21.58
N VAL A 53 -13.04 -6.36 -22.23
CA VAL A 53 -11.72 -6.33 -21.58
C VAL A 53 -11.68 -5.31 -20.44
N PHE A 54 -12.26 -4.13 -20.67
CA PHE A 54 -12.35 -3.07 -19.68
C PHE A 54 -13.13 -3.53 -18.45
N VAL A 55 -14.33 -4.10 -18.62
CA VAL A 55 -15.15 -4.60 -17.50
C VAL A 55 -14.44 -5.75 -16.77
N ALA A 56 -13.82 -6.67 -17.51
CA ALA A 56 -13.07 -7.78 -16.93
C ALA A 56 -11.80 -7.32 -16.17
N SER A 57 -11.23 -6.17 -16.51
CA SER A 57 -10.05 -5.64 -15.82
C SER A 57 -10.34 -5.25 -14.37
N PHE A 58 -11.58 -4.84 -14.05
CA PHE A 58 -11.97 -4.43 -12.70
C PHE A 58 -11.76 -5.54 -11.66
N PRO A 59 -12.38 -6.72 -11.77
CA PRO A 59 -12.19 -7.78 -10.78
C PRO A 59 -10.73 -8.25 -10.72
N VAL A 60 -10.01 -8.25 -11.86
CA VAL A 60 -8.59 -8.63 -11.91
C VAL A 60 -7.73 -7.66 -11.10
N ILE A 61 -7.85 -6.36 -11.36
CA ILE A 61 -7.10 -5.33 -10.64
C ILE A 61 -7.45 -5.37 -9.15
N LEU A 62 -8.74 -5.49 -8.83
CA LEU A 62 -9.19 -5.50 -7.44
C LEU A 62 -8.69 -6.74 -6.68
N TYR A 63 -8.65 -7.90 -7.33
CA TYR A 63 -8.05 -9.11 -6.79
C TYR A 63 -6.59 -8.87 -6.37
N PHE A 64 -5.76 -8.32 -7.25
CA PHE A 64 -4.37 -8.01 -6.93
C PHE A 64 -4.22 -6.97 -5.81
N LEU A 65 -5.08 -5.96 -5.79
CA LEU A 65 -5.04 -4.91 -4.75
C LEU A 65 -5.45 -5.42 -3.36
N LEU A 66 -6.42 -6.33 -3.30
CA LEU A 66 -6.94 -6.88 -2.04
C LEU A 66 -6.14 -8.08 -1.54
N LEU A 67 -5.31 -8.68 -2.37
CA LEU A 67 -4.39 -9.74 -1.96
C LEU A 67 -3.48 -9.25 -0.82
N PRO A 68 -3.24 -10.07 0.22
CA PRO A 68 -2.28 -9.74 1.25
C PRO A 68 -0.87 -9.60 0.67
N ASN A 69 -0.13 -8.62 1.16
CA ASN A 69 1.22 -8.35 0.74
C ASN A 69 2.19 -9.36 1.37
N GLY A 70 3.13 -9.89 0.59
CA GLY A 70 4.10 -10.89 1.05
C GLY A 70 5.25 -10.30 1.86
N GLU A 71 5.60 -9.03 1.64
CA GLU A 71 6.75 -8.37 2.27
C GLU A 71 6.35 -7.61 3.54
N VAL A 72 5.17 -6.97 3.52
CA VAL A 72 4.68 -6.16 4.64
C VAL A 72 3.59 -6.91 5.40
N PRO A 73 3.88 -7.43 6.60
CA PRO A 73 2.94 -8.25 7.34
C PRO A 73 1.68 -7.47 7.68
N GLN A 74 0.54 -8.18 7.66
CA GLN A 74 -0.79 -7.67 7.99
C GLN A 74 -1.31 -6.52 7.09
N LYS A 75 -0.65 -6.27 5.95
CA LYS A 75 -1.12 -5.27 4.99
C LYS A 75 -1.58 -5.90 3.68
N LYS A 76 -2.55 -5.24 3.05
CA LYS A 76 -2.94 -5.54 1.67
C LYS A 76 -2.12 -4.73 0.69
N ASN A 77 -2.01 -5.20 -0.55
CA ASN A 77 -1.23 -4.51 -1.59
C ASN A 77 -1.65 -3.06 -1.78
N TYR A 78 -2.95 -2.75 -1.77
CA TYR A 78 -3.42 -1.35 -1.89
C TYR A 78 -2.91 -0.45 -0.75
N GLN A 79 -2.77 -0.98 0.48
CA GLN A 79 -2.31 -0.18 1.63
C GLN A 79 -0.83 0.15 1.52
N VAL A 80 -0.03 -0.81 1.04
CA VAL A 80 1.40 -0.60 0.78
C VAL A 80 1.57 0.39 -0.37
N MET A 81 0.83 0.21 -1.46
CA MET A 81 0.85 1.13 -2.61
C MET A 81 0.49 2.56 -2.19
N LEU A 82 -0.59 2.75 -1.43
CA LEU A 82 -0.96 4.07 -0.89
C LEU A 82 0.12 4.66 0.04
N THR A 83 0.81 3.82 0.80
CA THR A 83 1.92 4.26 1.66
C THR A 83 3.08 4.78 0.81
N VAL A 84 3.42 4.09 -0.28
CA VAL A 84 4.46 4.51 -1.22
C VAL A 84 4.06 5.81 -1.93
N LEU A 85 2.83 5.89 -2.44
CA LEU A 85 2.32 7.08 -3.14
C LEU A 85 2.21 8.31 -2.22
N ARG A 86 1.88 8.13 -0.94
CA ARG A 86 1.77 9.22 0.04
C ARG A 86 3.10 9.54 0.73
N LYS A 87 4.14 8.72 0.53
CA LYS A 87 5.45 8.97 1.13
C LYS A 87 5.95 10.29 0.58
N ARG A 88 5.99 11.32 1.43
CA ARG A 88 6.63 12.59 1.07
C ARG A 88 8.06 12.28 0.64
N HIS A 89 8.44 12.77 -0.53
CA HIS A 89 9.83 12.81 -0.97
C HIS A 89 10.59 13.82 -0.11
N VAL A 90 10.77 13.50 1.17
CA VAL A 90 11.67 14.25 2.03
C VAL A 90 13.06 13.82 1.61
N VAL A 91 13.75 14.70 0.89
CA VAL A 91 15.19 14.60 0.72
C VAL A 91 15.77 14.83 2.11
N TYR A 92 16.15 13.75 2.79
CA TYR A 92 16.96 13.86 3.98
C TYR A 92 18.29 14.49 3.57
N ARG A 93 18.44 15.80 3.77
CA ARG A 93 19.75 16.42 3.77
C ARG A 93 20.50 15.80 4.94
N ARG A 94 21.62 15.13 4.66
CA ARG A 94 22.56 14.75 5.72
C ARG A 94 23.05 16.07 6.32
N GLU A 95 22.59 16.38 7.53
CA GLU A 95 23.23 17.41 8.34
C GLU A 95 24.47 16.77 8.96
N SER A 96 25.64 17.40 8.77
CA SER A 96 26.86 16.94 9.44
C SER A 96 26.79 17.29 10.94
N ILE A 97 27.54 16.56 11.76
CA ILE A 97 27.58 16.82 13.21
C ILE A 97 28.16 18.22 13.47
N GLU A 98 29.05 18.70 12.59
CA GLU A 98 29.58 20.06 12.63
C GLU A 98 28.48 21.12 12.41
N GLU A 99 27.62 20.96 11.40
CA GLU A 99 26.52 21.91 11.11
C GLU A 99 25.52 22.04 12.29
N ILE A 100 25.29 20.95 13.02
CA ILE A 100 24.41 20.94 14.21
C ILE A 100 25.06 21.66 15.40
N LYS A 101 26.38 21.54 15.55
CA LYS A 101 27.13 22.21 16.64
C LYS A 101 27.18 23.71 16.44
N GLU A 102 27.40 24.18 15.21
CA GLU A 102 27.44 25.62 14.90
C GLU A 102 26.12 26.31 15.20
N ARG A 103 24.97 25.72 14.85
CA ARG A 103 23.65 26.30 15.15
C ARG A 103 23.29 26.36 16.63
N ARG A 104 23.89 25.52 17.46
CA ARG A 104 23.65 25.53 18.92
C ARG A 104 24.50 26.57 19.65
N GLN A 105 25.50 27.13 18.97
CA GLN A 105 26.39 28.17 19.49
C GLN A 105 26.00 29.57 19.00
N ALA A 106 25.11 29.67 18.01
CA ALA A 106 24.43 30.90 17.59
C ALA A 106 23.16 31.12 18.42
#